data_AF-A0A5C6DXS1-F1
#
_entry.id   AF-A0A5C6DXS1-F1
#
_cell.length_a   1.000
_cell.length_b   1.000
_cell.length_c   1.000
_cell.angle_alpha   90.00
_cell.angle_beta   90.00
_cell.angle_gamma   90.00
#
_symmetry.space_group_name_H-M   'P 1'
#
loop_
_entity.id
_entity.type
_entity.pdbx_description
1 polymer ?
#
loop_
_entity_poly.entity_id
_entity_poly.type
_entity_poly.pdbx_seq_one_letter_code
_entity_poly.pdbx_strand_id
1 'polypeptide(L)'
;MAKFLIVVIILFAFGLAIRHFARTRAGQTEKSPGFREFVKNPELWNDMIAGHEETDATAELANSWSVEEIRSNVERYVFAPESPRELWELGRVLRSLSPRTNDALMSILADESKQGQLAKLQQGDLLEEAPVMRICELFDGNMPVQAIPLLRPFLSHESDEIRKNCVLAIAETGLPESLPAVERAIEDKDEYVRSYALMGMKRAIEANELSPTVSTGALPFLESLVRRDQNVEDAARILTQLDSARAASFLLSDEILNDNRRYLHEILRVINQFDLEIGRDRVKSLIQTYAGREMKYPNNYALGESLALLGVHKMAEDAALLEEFSNHPDDKVSEGAARGLIASHGLQNFEERIWEKEKSGGWESLNKDQQMYLAVFWLDAEVNNGGHSQYFFNSAGSNWAVAQDGLKAMGFTERLAIFNGVLSLFGEEKPFRNRDERHEQLASVYANNEEAFDKFDSKYYAAIESVEVLLRRFVIQNAESFVQ
;
A
#
# COMPACT_ATOMS: atom_id res chain seq x y z
N MET A 1 10.06 1.82 1.15
CA MET A 1 8.85 1.03 0.75
C MET A 1 7.62 1.24 1.63
N ALA A 2 7.70 1.29 2.97
CA ALA A 2 6.52 1.56 3.82
C ALA A 2 5.83 2.91 3.51
N LYS A 3 6.61 3.94 3.15
CA LYS A 3 6.10 5.25 2.69
C LYS A 3 5.58 5.25 1.25
N PHE A 4 6.05 4.34 0.39
CA PHE A 4 5.54 4.13 -0.97
C PHE A 4 4.09 3.63 -0.93
N LEU A 5 3.79 2.75 0.04
CA LEU A 5 2.43 2.30 0.33
C LEU A 5 1.56 3.45 0.85
N ILE A 6 2.09 4.35 1.70
CA ILE A 6 1.34 5.50 2.26
C ILE A 6 0.89 6.48 1.17
N VAL A 7 1.72 6.74 0.15
CA VAL A 7 1.35 7.62 -0.98
C VAL A 7 0.31 6.96 -1.88
N VAL A 8 0.43 5.66 -2.15
CA VAL A 8 -0.61 4.88 -2.85
C VAL A 8 -1.91 4.86 -2.04
N ILE A 9 -1.84 4.81 -0.70
CA ILE A 9 -3.00 4.89 0.20
C ILE A 9 -3.66 6.27 0.16
N ILE A 10 -2.91 7.38 0.09
CA ILE A 10 -3.46 8.74 -0.05
C ILE A 10 -4.18 8.91 -1.40
N LEU A 11 -3.65 8.33 -2.48
CA LEU A 11 -4.29 8.31 -3.81
C LEU A 11 -5.51 7.38 -3.86
N PHE A 12 -5.51 6.26 -3.12
CA PHE A 12 -6.69 5.41 -2.92
C PHE A 12 -7.77 6.10 -2.10
N ALA A 13 -7.39 6.91 -1.10
CA ALA A 13 -8.33 7.68 -0.29
C ALA A 13 -9.13 8.68 -1.13
N PHE A 14 -8.54 9.23 -2.19
CA PHE A 14 -9.21 10.14 -3.13
C PHE A 14 -10.27 9.43 -3.99
N GLY A 15 -9.92 8.27 -4.57
CA GLY A 15 -10.87 7.43 -5.32
C GLY A 15 -11.99 6.88 -4.44
N LEU A 16 -11.71 6.60 -3.16
CA LEU A 16 -12.69 6.20 -2.16
C LEU A 16 -13.59 7.37 -1.75
N ALA A 17 -13.05 8.57 -1.49
CA ALA A 17 -13.80 9.77 -1.10
C ALA A 17 -14.81 10.21 -2.18
N ILE A 18 -14.40 10.24 -3.44
CA ILE A 18 -15.26 10.55 -4.60
C ILE A 18 -16.39 9.53 -4.74
N ARG A 19 -16.06 8.24 -4.62
CA ARG A 19 -17.05 7.15 -4.67
C ARG A 19 -17.99 7.15 -3.45
N HIS A 20 -17.58 7.80 -2.36
CA HIS A 20 -18.25 7.81 -1.07
C HIS A 20 -19.19 9.02 -0.93
N PHE A 21 -18.78 10.23 -1.29
CA PHE A 21 -19.69 11.39 -1.33
C PHE A 21 -20.85 11.22 -2.30
N ALA A 22 -20.59 10.59 -3.43
CA ALA A 22 -21.59 10.21 -4.41
C ALA A 22 -22.70 9.29 -3.85
N ARG A 23 -22.61 8.81 -2.61
CA ARG A 23 -23.56 7.88 -1.97
C ARG A 23 -24.29 8.46 -0.77
N THR A 24 -23.78 9.51 -0.11
CA THR A 24 -24.45 10.14 1.04
C THR A 24 -25.72 10.90 0.64
N ARG A 25 -25.84 11.37 -0.61
CA ARG A 25 -27.09 11.93 -1.16
C ARG A 25 -28.14 10.89 -1.59
N ALA A 26 -27.81 9.60 -1.65
CA ALA A 26 -28.67 8.58 -2.27
C ALA A 26 -29.65 7.93 -1.29
N GLY A 27 -30.61 8.73 -0.81
CA GLY A 27 -31.93 8.20 -0.40
C GLY A 27 -32.83 7.86 -1.60
N GLN A 28 -32.33 7.98 -2.83
CA GLN A 28 -33.05 7.70 -4.06
C GLN A 28 -32.16 6.91 -5.03
N THR A 29 -32.80 6.06 -5.80
CA THR A 29 -32.30 5.03 -6.74
C THR A 29 -31.44 5.53 -7.91
N GLU A 30 -30.67 6.59 -7.76
CA GLU A 30 -29.75 7.09 -8.80
C GLU A 30 -28.33 6.56 -8.60
N LYS A 31 -27.67 6.26 -9.73
CA LYS A 31 -26.27 5.82 -9.76
C LYS A 31 -25.39 6.91 -9.16
N SER A 32 -24.56 6.55 -8.19
CA SER A 32 -23.55 7.43 -7.59
C SER A 32 -22.63 8.04 -8.65
N PRO A 33 -22.39 9.37 -8.63
CA PRO A 33 -21.43 10.01 -9.50
C PRO A 33 -20.06 9.33 -9.50
N GLY A 34 -19.58 8.97 -10.69
CA GLY A 34 -18.20 8.51 -10.88
C GLY A 34 -17.23 9.70 -10.95
N PHE A 35 -15.92 9.44 -10.85
CA PHE A 35 -14.88 10.48 -10.97
C PHE A 35 -15.09 11.45 -12.14
N ARG A 36 -15.47 10.93 -13.31
CA ARG A 36 -15.77 11.74 -14.50
C ARG A 36 -16.90 12.75 -14.30
N GLU A 37 -17.88 12.45 -13.45
CA GLU A 37 -18.98 13.39 -13.17
C GLU A 37 -18.51 14.55 -12.27
N PHE A 38 -17.59 14.31 -11.34
CA PHE A 38 -16.94 15.39 -10.58
C PHE A 38 -16.06 16.27 -11.46
N VAL A 39 -15.39 15.66 -12.44
CA VAL A 39 -14.62 16.40 -13.44
C VAL A 39 -15.53 17.29 -14.30
N LYS A 40 -16.72 16.80 -14.66
CA LYS A 40 -17.71 17.56 -15.44
C LYS A 40 -18.40 18.67 -14.65
N ASN A 41 -18.57 18.47 -13.34
CA ASN A 41 -19.25 19.43 -12.47
C ASN A 41 -18.43 19.70 -11.19
N PRO A 42 -17.56 20.73 -11.20
CA PRO A 42 -16.76 21.10 -10.04
C PRO A 42 -17.56 21.42 -8.78
N GLU A 43 -18.84 21.82 -8.87
CA GLU A 43 -19.67 22.09 -7.69
C GLU A 43 -19.93 20.83 -6.86
N LEU A 44 -20.00 19.64 -7.49
CA LEU A 44 -20.13 18.36 -6.77
C LEU A 44 -18.97 18.11 -5.82
N TRP A 45 -17.79 18.63 -6.15
CA TRP A 45 -16.61 18.53 -5.29
C TRP A 45 -16.73 19.41 -4.03
N ASN A 46 -17.33 20.59 -4.15
CA ASN A 46 -17.53 21.48 -3.00
C ASN A 46 -18.57 20.90 -2.04
N ASP A 47 -19.67 20.35 -2.58
CA ASP A 47 -20.66 19.65 -1.77
C ASP A 47 -20.03 18.43 -1.05
N MET A 48 -19.04 17.78 -1.68
CA MET A 48 -18.30 16.66 -1.10
C MET A 48 -17.51 16.99 0.14
N ILE A 49 -16.73 18.05 0.05
CA ILE A 49 -15.92 18.52 1.16
C ILE A 49 -16.85 18.88 2.33
N ALA A 50 -17.96 19.58 2.06
CA ALA A 50 -18.93 19.94 3.08
C ALA A 50 -19.57 18.71 3.77
N GLY A 51 -19.88 17.64 3.03
CA GLY A 51 -20.42 16.41 3.63
C GLY A 51 -19.42 15.66 4.52
N HIS A 52 -18.14 15.64 4.15
CA HIS A 52 -17.10 15.07 5.02
C HIS A 52 -16.91 15.87 6.31
N GLU A 53 -16.96 17.21 6.23
CA GLU A 53 -16.93 18.09 7.41
C GLU A 53 -18.13 17.84 8.34
N GLU A 54 -19.31 17.51 7.80
CA GLU A 54 -20.50 17.17 8.60
C GLU A 54 -20.36 15.83 9.34
N THR A 55 -19.79 14.80 8.70
CA THR A 55 -19.47 13.53 9.38
C THR A 55 -18.42 13.73 10.47
N ASP A 56 -17.39 14.55 10.22
CA ASP A 56 -16.37 14.84 11.23
C ASP A 56 -16.97 15.61 12.42
N ALA A 57 -17.87 16.56 12.17
CA ALA A 57 -18.66 17.21 13.21
C ALA A 57 -19.56 16.22 13.98
N THR A 58 -20.12 15.21 13.31
CA THR A 58 -20.93 14.16 13.95
C THR A 58 -20.08 13.26 14.86
N ALA A 59 -18.87 12.89 14.45
CA ALA A 59 -17.93 12.16 15.30
C ALA A 59 -17.50 12.99 16.51
N GLU A 60 -17.28 14.31 16.33
CA GLU A 60 -17.01 15.22 17.44
C GLU A 60 -18.19 15.32 18.42
N LEU A 61 -19.43 15.39 17.92
CA LEU A 61 -20.64 15.39 18.76
C LEU A 61 -20.79 14.06 19.51
N ALA A 62 -20.44 12.93 18.88
CA ALA A 62 -20.52 11.61 19.51
C ALA A 62 -19.58 11.46 20.72
N ASN A 63 -18.55 12.30 20.84
CA ASN A 63 -17.76 12.36 22.07
C ASN A 63 -18.61 12.69 23.31
N SER A 64 -19.75 13.36 23.15
CA SER A 64 -20.67 13.66 24.25
C SER A 64 -21.66 12.53 24.58
N TRP A 65 -21.69 11.43 23.82
CA TRP A 65 -22.63 10.33 24.05
C TRP A 65 -22.43 9.68 25.43
N SER A 66 -23.55 9.38 26.08
CA SER A 66 -23.60 8.60 27.32
C SER A 66 -23.19 7.15 27.10
N VAL A 67 -22.90 6.44 28.19
CA VAL A 67 -22.54 5.01 28.15
C VAL A 67 -23.70 4.18 27.55
N GLU A 68 -24.94 4.54 27.86
CA GLU A 68 -26.15 3.89 27.33
C GLU A 68 -26.32 4.10 25.82
N GLU A 69 -26.07 5.32 25.32
CA GLU A 69 -26.11 5.61 23.89
C GLU A 69 -25.02 4.85 23.12
N ILE A 70 -23.80 4.80 23.66
CA ILE A 70 -22.72 4.01 23.08
C ILE A 70 -23.12 2.53 23.05
N ARG A 71 -23.61 1.98 24.17
CA ARG A 71 -24.05 0.58 24.25
C ARG A 71 -25.12 0.24 23.20
N SER A 72 -26.15 1.08 23.09
CA SER A 72 -27.24 0.87 22.14
C SER A 72 -26.77 0.94 20.68
N ASN A 73 -25.86 1.86 20.36
CA ASN A 73 -25.32 1.99 19.01
C ASN A 73 -24.35 0.86 18.65
N VAL A 74 -23.55 0.40 19.61
CA VAL A 74 -22.69 -0.79 19.44
C VAL A 74 -23.55 -2.03 19.16
N GLU A 75 -24.59 -2.28 19.96
CA GLU A 75 -25.51 -3.42 19.72
C GLU A 75 -26.19 -3.33 18.36
N ARG A 76 -26.64 -2.13 17.96
CA ARG A 76 -27.20 -1.88 16.64
C ARG A 76 -26.20 -2.22 15.54
N TYR A 77 -24.97 -1.71 15.62
CA TYR A 77 -23.95 -1.92 14.60
C TYR A 77 -23.56 -3.41 14.48
N VAL A 78 -23.34 -4.08 15.61
CA VAL A 78 -22.86 -5.47 15.64
C VAL A 78 -23.89 -6.44 15.05
N PHE A 79 -25.18 -6.26 15.35
CA PHE A 79 -26.23 -7.22 14.96
C PHE A 79 -27.15 -6.75 13.83
N ALA A 80 -26.90 -5.57 13.27
CA ALA A 80 -27.65 -5.03 12.14
C ALA A 80 -27.61 -5.95 10.92
N PRO A 81 -28.75 -6.23 10.26
CA PRO A 81 -28.78 -6.92 8.97
C PRO A 81 -28.19 -6.08 7.82
N GLU A 82 -28.11 -4.76 7.98
CA GLU A 82 -27.47 -3.84 7.03
C GLU A 82 -25.99 -4.16 6.85
N SER A 83 -25.44 -3.97 5.65
CA SER A 83 -24.02 -4.23 5.38
C SER A 83 -23.10 -3.18 6.04
N PRO A 84 -21.79 -3.46 6.21
CA PRO A 84 -20.83 -2.47 6.72
C PRO A 84 -20.82 -1.18 5.91
N ARG A 85 -21.08 -1.28 4.60
CA ARG A 85 -21.23 -0.10 3.73
C ARG A 85 -22.46 0.73 4.06
N GLU A 86 -23.59 0.10 4.34
CA GLU A 86 -24.82 0.80 4.75
C GLU A 86 -24.69 1.43 6.15
N LEU A 87 -23.90 0.81 7.03
CA LEU A 87 -23.61 1.29 8.38
C LEU A 87 -22.32 2.13 8.49
N TRP A 88 -21.75 2.56 7.38
CA TRP A 88 -20.40 3.15 7.36
C TRP A 88 -20.26 4.34 8.32
N GLU A 89 -21.23 5.27 8.31
CA GLU A 89 -21.24 6.44 9.20
C GLU A 89 -21.21 6.03 10.66
N LEU A 90 -22.09 5.10 11.04
CA LEU A 90 -22.19 4.61 12.41
C LEU A 90 -20.91 3.86 12.83
N GLY A 91 -20.39 3.00 11.95
CA GLY A 91 -19.13 2.28 12.19
C GLY A 91 -17.95 3.24 12.37
N ARG A 92 -17.84 4.28 11.53
CA ARG A 92 -16.80 5.31 11.65
C ARG A 92 -16.89 6.05 12.97
N VAL A 93 -18.08 6.50 13.36
CA VAL A 93 -18.31 7.16 14.65
C VAL A 93 -17.92 6.24 15.79
N LEU A 94 -18.38 4.98 15.80
CA LEU A 94 -18.07 4.02 16.85
C LEU A 94 -16.58 3.68 16.94
N ARG A 95 -15.86 3.53 15.82
CA ARG A 95 -14.39 3.34 15.83
C ARG A 95 -13.68 4.53 16.46
N SER A 96 -14.08 5.76 16.10
CA SER A 96 -13.49 6.98 16.68
C SER A 96 -13.71 7.12 18.20
N LEU A 97 -14.70 6.41 18.74
CA LEU A 97 -14.98 6.36 20.18
C LEU A 97 -14.16 5.28 20.91
N SER A 98 -13.43 4.40 20.22
CA SER A 98 -12.53 3.44 20.87
C SER A 98 -11.53 4.18 21.76
N PRO A 99 -11.29 3.77 23.04
CA PRO A 99 -11.74 2.53 23.68
C PRO A 99 -13.09 2.59 24.43
N ARG A 100 -13.86 3.68 24.35
CA ARG A 100 -15.14 3.82 25.10
C ARG A 100 -16.21 2.83 24.70
N THR A 101 -16.09 2.23 23.51
CA THR A 101 -16.94 1.13 23.03
C THR A 101 -16.63 -0.21 23.71
N ASN A 102 -15.44 -0.37 24.30
CA ASN A 102 -14.93 -1.66 24.77
C ASN A 102 -15.82 -2.33 25.81
N ASP A 103 -16.39 -1.58 26.76
CA ASP A 103 -17.27 -2.16 27.78
C ASP A 103 -18.52 -2.80 27.14
N ALA A 104 -19.09 -2.16 26.12
CA ALA A 104 -20.23 -2.70 25.38
C ALA A 104 -19.83 -3.93 24.55
N LEU A 105 -18.69 -3.87 23.85
CA LEU A 105 -18.15 -5.00 23.08
C LEU A 105 -17.86 -6.21 23.97
N MET A 106 -17.24 -5.98 25.13
CA MET A 106 -16.95 -7.01 26.13
C MET A 106 -18.22 -7.62 26.70
N SER A 107 -19.25 -6.80 26.96
CA SER A 107 -20.55 -7.30 27.41
C SER A 107 -21.22 -8.19 26.37
N ILE A 108 -21.05 -7.91 25.07
CA ILE A 108 -21.57 -8.76 23.99
C ILE A 108 -20.77 -10.06 23.90
N LEU A 109 -19.43 -10.00 23.92
CA LEU A 109 -18.56 -11.17 23.83
C LEU A 109 -18.72 -12.14 25.02
N ALA A 110 -18.94 -11.61 26.22
CA ALA A 110 -19.08 -12.40 27.44
C ALA A 110 -20.47 -13.07 27.55
N ASP A 111 -21.45 -12.68 26.74
CA ASP A 111 -22.78 -13.25 26.75
C ASP A 111 -22.81 -14.59 25.99
N GLU A 112 -22.78 -15.69 26.74
CA GLU A 112 -22.82 -17.05 26.18
C GLU A 112 -24.03 -17.30 25.28
N SER A 113 -25.17 -16.63 25.54
CA SER A 113 -26.38 -16.79 24.74
C SER A 113 -26.24 -16.22 23.33
N LYS A 114 -25.30 -15.28 23.13
CA LYS A 114 -25.03 -14.62 21.84
C LYS A 114 -23.97 -15.34 21.01
N GLN A 115 -23.23 -16.32 21.56
CA GLN A 115 -22.12 -16.97 20.87
C GLN A 115 -22.50 -17.57 19.51
N GLY A 116 -23.66 -18.24 19.43
CA GLY A 116 -24.17 -18.78 18.16
C GLY A 116 -24.53 -17.69 17.14
N GLN A 117 -25.00 -16.53 17.61
CA GLN A 117 -25.30 -15.39 16.75
C GLN A 117 -24.02 -14.69 16.27
N LEU A 118 -23.01 -14.58 17.15
CA LEU A 118 -21.72 -13.96 16.84
C LEU A 118 -20.96 -14.67 15.71
N ALA A 119 -21.08 -15.99 15.63
CA ALA A 119 -20.48 -16.82 14.59
C ALA A 119 -21.35 -16.96 13.33
N LYS A 120 -22.58 -16.42 13.33
CA LYS A 120 -23.52 -16.64 12.23
C LYS A 120 -23.09 -15.80 11.02
N LEU A 121 -22.72 -16.51 9.94
CA LEU A 121 -22.39 -15.89 8.67
C LEU A 121 -23.64 -15.28 8.02
N GLN A 122 -23.43 -14.11 7.41
CA GLN A 122 -24.39 -13.41 6.57
C GLN A 122 -23.69 -12.87 5.32
N GLN A 123 -24.49 -12.52 4.31
CA GLN A 123 -23.98 -11.94 3.07
C GLN A 123 -23.50 -10.51 3.34
N GLY A 124 -22.19 -10.28 3.27
CA GLY A 124 -21.62 -8.93 3.27
C GLY A 124 -21.57 -8.35 1.85
N ASP A 125 -20.94 -7.17 1.72
CA ASP A 125 -20.86 -6.42 0.46
C ASP A 125 -20.13 -7.17 -0.67
N LEU A 126 -19.09 -7.93 -0.32
CA LEU A 126 -18.24 -8.69 -1.26
C LEU A 126 -17.93 -10.10 -0.76
N LEU A 127 -17.77 -10.25 0.55
CA LEU A 127 -17.43 -11.50 1.22
C LEU A 127 -18.44 -11.77 2.33
N GLU A 128 -18.46 -12.99 2.85
CA GLU A 128 -19.27 -13.33 4.02
C GLU A 128 -18.79 -12.53 5.24
N GLU A 129 -19.72 -12.16 6.11
CA GLU A 129 -19.42 -11.47 7.35
C GLU A 129 -20.14 -12.12 8.53
N ALA A 130 -19.68 -11.84 9.75
CA ALA A 130 -20.35 -12.26 10.97
C ALA A 130 -20.26 -11.15 12.03
N PRO A 131 -21.18 -11.09 13.00
CA PRO A 131 -21.16 -10.06 14.05
C PRO A 131 -19.84 -10.00 14.83
N VAL A 132 -19.16 -11.13 15.05
CA VAL A 132 -17.84 -11.14 15.71
C VAL A 132 -16.78 -10.34 14.94
N MET A 133 -16.87 -10.26 13.61
CA MET A 133 -15.94 -9.49 12.79
C MET A 133 -16.12 -7.99 13.02
N ARG A 134 -17.37 -7.53 13.16
CA ARG A 134 -17.71 -6.14 13.51
C ARG A 134 -17.22 -5.79 14.92
N ILE A 135 -17.26 -6.73 15.86
CA ILE A 135 -16.66 -6.54 17.18
C ILE A 135 -15.14 -6.35 17.07
N CYS A 136 -14.45 -7.22 16.31
CA CYS A 136 -13.01 -7.12 16.09
C CYS A 136 -12.62 -5.77 15.47
N GLU A 137 -13.40 -5.30 14.50
CA GLU A 137 -13.24 -3.99 13.87
C GLU A 137 -13.38 -2.83 14.88
N LEU A 138 -14.40 -2.86 15.73
CA LEU A 138 -14.69 -1.76 16.67
C LEU A 138 -13.69 -1.64 17.83
N PHE A 139 -12.84 -2.64 18.07
CA PHE A 139 -11.74 -2.49 19.01
C PHE A 139 -10.70 -1.47 18.54
N ASP A 140 -10.49 -1.36 17.22
CA ASP A 140 -9.63 -0.34 16.59
C ASP A 140 -8.25 -0.19 17.30
N GLY A 141 -7.52 -1.30 17.42
CA GLY A 141 -6.21 -1.37 18.10
C GLY A 141 -6.26 -1.32 19.64
N ASN A 142 -7.38 -0.98 20.26
CA ASN A 142 -7.51 -0.81 21.71
C ASN A 142 -8.18 -2.00 22.40
N MET A 143 -8.02 -3.22 21.89
CA MET A 143 -8.69 -4.40 22.44
C MET A 143 -8.18 -4.75 23.86
N PRO A 144 -9.06 -4.90 24.87
CA PRO A 144 -8.63 -5.27 26.21
C PRO A 144 -8.20 -6.75 26.28
N VAL A 145 -7.22 -7.06 27.15
CA VAL A 145 -6.66 -8.43 27.30
C VAL A 145 -7.73 -9.49 27.60
N GLN A 146 -8.81 -9.12 28.28
CA GLN A 146 -9.92 -10.00 28.63
C GLN A 146 -10.72 -10.46 27.40
N ALA A 147 -10.63 -9.75 26.26
CA ALA A 147 -11.28 -10.15 25.01
C ALA A 147 -10.59 -11.36 24.36
N ILE A 148 -9.28 -11.51 24.53
CA ILE A 148 -8.48 -12.58 23.90
C ILE A 148 -9.04 -13.97 24.18
N PRO A 149 -9.31 -14.39 25.43
CA PRO A 149 -9.91 -15.70 25.68
C PRO A 149 -11.33 -15.84 25.11
N LEU A 150 -12.10 -14.75 24.96
CA LEU A 150 -13.45 -14.77 24.41
C LEU A 150 -13.45 -14.90 22.87
N LEU A 151 -12.44 -14.36 22.20
CA LEU A 151 -12.26 -14.48 20.75
C LEU A 151 -11.58 -15.79 20.32
N ARG A 152 -10.81 -16.42 21.23
CA ARG A 152 -10.06 -17.65 20.93
C ARG A 152 -10.88 -18.79 20.31
N PRO A 153 -12.14 -19.07 20.72
CA PRO A 153 -12.95 -20.11 20.09
C PRO A 153 -13.20 -19.90 18.59
N PHE A 154 -13.30 -18.64 18.15
CA PHE A 154 -13.54 -18.27 16.75
C PHE A 154 -12.34 -18.57 15.84
N LEU A 155 -11.13 -18.74 16.40
CA LEU A 155 -9.93 -19.14 15.66
C LEU A 155 -9.95 -20.60 15.18
N SER A 156 -10.99 -21.36 15.52
CA SER A 156 -11.21 -22.71 14.98
C SER A 156 -12.50 -22.80 14.15
N HIS A 157 -13.09 -21.66 13.81
CA HIS A 157 -14.29 -21.61 12.98
C HIS A 157 -13.99 -22.07 11.55
N GLU A 158 -15.00 -22.63 10.86
CA GLU A 158 -14.83 -23.16 9.49
C GLU A 158 -14.50 -22.07 8.47
N SER A 159 -15.13 -20.90 8.59
CA SER A 159 -14.89 -19.72 7.76
C SER A 159 -13.55 -19.06 8.10
N ASP A 160 -12.70 -18.90 7.09
CA ASP A 160 -11.43 -18.17 7.19
C ASP A 160 -11.65 -16.67 7.45
N GLU A 161 -12.76 -16.08 7.00
CA GLU A 161 -13.12 -14.68 7.27
C GLU A 161 -13.20 -14.40 8.78
N ILE A 162 -13.86 -15.28 9.54
CA ILE A 162 -13.93 -15.17 11.00
C ILE A 162 -12.53 -15.36 11.60
N ARG A 163 -11.80 -16.41 11.21
CA ARG A 163 -10.48 -16.70 11.79
C ARG A 163 -9.49 -15.55 11.59
N LYS A 164 -9.44 -14.98 10.37
CA LYS A 164 -8.48 -13.92 10.03
C LYS A 164 -8.79 -12.59 10.72
N ASN A 165 -10.06 -12.21 10.84
CA ASN A 165 -10.44 -10.99 11.55
C ASN A 165 -10.18 -11.10 13.07
N CYS A 166 -10.50 -12.25 13.66
CA CYS A 166 -10.21 -12.49 15.08
C CYS A 166 -8.70 -12.50 15.37
N VAL A 167 -7.88 -13.17 14.54
CA VAL A 167 -6.43 -13.16 14.79
C VAL A 167 -5.80 -11.81 14.54
N LEU A 168 -6.26 -11.03 13.54
CA LEU A 168 -5.76 -9.68 13.33
C LEU A 168 -5.92 -8.83 14.59
N ALA A 169 -7.14 -8.78 15.15
CA ALA A 169 -7.41 -8.04 16.38
C ALA A 169 -6.58 -8.54 17.57
N ILE A 170 -6.43 -9.87 17.72
CA ILE A 170 -5.62 -10.45 18.81
C ILE A 170 -4.12 -10.15 18.65
N ALA A 171 -3.57 -10.33 17.45
CA ALA A 171 -2.15 -10.15 17.18
C ALA A 171 -1.72 -8.68 17.23
N GLU A 172 -2.60 -7.76 16.82
CA GLU A 172 -2.39 -6.31 16.88
C GLU A 172 -2.19 -5.79 18.32
N THR A 173 -2.72 -6.49 19.33
CA THR A 173 -2.50 -6.11 20.74
C THR A 173 -1.04 -6.21 21.20
N GLY A 174 -0.24 -7.07 20.55
CA GLY A 174 1.14 -7.38 20.98
C GLY A 174 1.30 -8.05 22.35
N LEU A 175 0.21 -8.30 23.09
CA LEU A 175 0.24 -8.80 24.46
C LEU A 175 0.73 -10.25 24.55
N PRO A 176 1.36 -10.69 25.66
CA PRO A 176 1.81 -12.07 25.84
C PRO A 176 0.71 -13.12 25.60
N GLU A 177 -0.54 -12.82 25.98
CA GLU A 177 -1.71 -13.68 25.84
C GLU A 177 -2.13 -13.92 24.39
N SER A 178 -1.66 -13.09 23.46
CA SER A 178 -1.90 -13.23 22.02
C SER A 178 -1.10 -14.37 21.39
N LEU A 179 0.04 -14.76 21.99
CA LEU A 179 0.97 -15.72 21.37
C LEU A 179 0.30 -17.03 20.93
N PRO A 180 -0.53 -17.72 21.75
CA PRO A 180 -1.18 -18.96 21.31
C PRO A 180 -2.13 -18.78 20.11
N ALA A 181 -2.74 -17.60 19.96
CA ALA A 181 -3.59 -17.29 18.81
C ALA A 181 -2.74 -17.06 17.55
N VAL A 182 -1.63 -16.32 17.69
CA VAL A 182 -0.65 -16.08 16.63
C VAL A 182 -0.05 -17.40 16.12
N GLU A 183 0.42 -18.27 17.03
CA GLU A 183 0.98 -19.59 16.70
C GLU A 183 -0.01 -20.44 15.91
N ARG A 184 -1.26 -20.50 16.38
CA ARG A 184 -2.32 -21.25 15.70
C ARG A 184 -2.58 -20.73 14.29
N ALA A 185 -2.66 -19.42 14.13
CA ALA A 185 -2.98 -18.81 12.85
C ALA A 185 -1.82 -18.88 11.85
N ILE A 186 -0.57 -18.83 12.31
CA ILE A 186 0.62 -19.06 11.46
C ILE A 186 0.61 -20.48 10.88
N GLU A 187 0.10 -21.46 11.64
CA GLU A 187 -0.06 -22.85 11.17
C GLU A 187 -1.39 -23.10 10.45
N ASP A 188 -2.20 -22.06 10.19
CA ASP A 188 -3.48 -22.22 9.49
C ASP A 188 -3.26 -22.66 8.03
N LYS A 189 -4.16 -23.50 7.54
CA LYS A 189 -4.15 -23.97 6.14
C LYS A 189 -4.38 -22.81 5.16
N ASP A 190 -5.18 -21.82 5.57
CA ASP A 190 -5.55 -20.68 4.75
C ASP A 190 -4.45 -19.59 4.76
N GLU A 191 -4.10 -19.11 3.58
CA GLU A 191 -3.04 -18.10 3.42
C GLU A 191 -3.40 -16.72 3.97
N TYR A 192 -4.68 -16.34 3.89
CA TYR A 192 -5.14 -15.05 4.40
C TYR A 192 -5.18 -15.04 5.92
N VAL A 193 -5.53 -16.15 6.57
CA VAL A 193 -5.42 -16.27 8.04
C VAL A 193 -3.98 -16.07 8.50
N ARG A 194 -3.01 -16.71 7.83
CA ARG A 194 -1.58 -16.50 8.11
C ARG A 194 -1.17 -15.04 7.89
N SER A 195 -1.55 -14.46 6.75
CA SER A 195 -1.24 -13.08 6.40
C SER A 195 -1.81 -12.08 7.42
N TYR A 196 -3.03 -12.27 7.92
CA TYR A 196 -3.65 -11.39 8.91
C TYR A 196 -3.00 -11.51 10.29
N ALA A 197 -2.53 -12.69 10.67
CA ALA A 197 -1.72 -12.86 11.89
C ALA A 197 -0.40 -12.07 11.79
N LEU A 198 0.30 -12.20 10.66
CA LEU A 198 1.53 -11.45 10.40
C LEU A 198 1.27 -9.94 10.31
N MET A 199 0.14 -9.52 9.72
CA MET A 199 -0.30 -8.13 9.66
C MET A 199 -0.52 -7.56 11.06
N GLY A 200 -1.24 -8.27 11.94
CA GLY A 200 -1.44 -7.84 13.32
C GLY A 200 -0.12 -7.72 14.09
N MET A 201 0.78 -8.71 13.95
CA MET A 201 2.13 -8.61 14.52
C MET A 201 2.90 -7.40 14.01
N LYS A 202 2.84 -7.12 12.70
CA LYS A 202 3.49 -5.95 12.10
C LYS A 202 2.95 -4.64 12.70
N ARG A 203 1.64 -4.52 12.87
CA ARG A 203 1.03 -3.34 13.50
C ARG A 203 1.48 -3.18 14.96
N ALA A 204 1.53 -4.27 15.72
CA ALA A 204 2.07 -4.25 17.09
C ALA A 204 3.55 -3.84 17.15
N ILE A 205 4.36 -4.22 16.15
CA ILE A 205 5.76 -3.77 16.03
C ILE A 205 5.81 -2.27 15.72
N GLU A 206 5.01 -1.80 14.75
CA GLU A 206 4.95 -0.39 14.33
C GLU A 206 4.44 0.53 15.46
N ALA A 207 3.52 0.03 16.30
CA ALA A 207 3.03 0.70 17.50
C ALA A 207 4.01 0.61 18.70
N ASN A 208 5.07 -0.20 18.59
CA ASN A 208 6.01 -0.49 19.69
C ASN A 208 5.31 -1.14 20.92
N GLU A 209 4.34 -2.01 20.67
CA GLU A 209 3.51 -2.70 21.68
C GLU A 209 3.80 -4.21 21.78
N LEU A 210 4.61 -4.76 20.87
CA LEU A 210 4.91 -6.19 20.86
C LEU A 210 5.71 -6.63 22.10
N SER A 211 5.12 -7.48 22.92
CA SER A 211 5.75 -7.98 24.14
C SER A 211 6.98 -8.87 23.85
N PRO A 212 7.96 -8.93 24.77
CA PRO A 212 9.12 -9.82 24.62
C PRO A 212 8.75 -11.31 24.48
N THR A 213 7.65 -11.73 25.11
CA THR A 213 7.11 -13.09 25.02
C THR A 213 6.69 -13.42 23.59
N VAL A 214 5.91 -12.55 22.94
CA VAL A 214 5.49 -12.75 21.54
C VAL A 214 6.70 -12.64 20.62
N SER A 215 7.56 -11.63 20.83
CA SER A 215 8.77 -11.41 20.04
C SER A 215 9.67 -12.65 19.98
N THR A 216 9.97 -13.28 21.13
CA THR A 216 10.81 -14.49 21.17
C THR A 216 10.04 -15.74 20.73
N GLY A 217 8.79 -15.87 21.16
CA GLY A 217 7.95 -17.05 20.92
C GLY A 217 7.60 -17.26 19.45
N ALA A 218 7.44 -16.19 18.68
CA ALA A 218 7.07 -16.27 17.27
C ALA A 218 8.22 -16.69 16.34
N LEU A 219 9.49 -16.49 16.72
CA LEU A 219 10.66 -16.70 15.84
C LEU A 219 10.69 -18.09 15.17
N PRO A 220 10.49 -19.23 15.88
CA PRO A 220 10.52 -20.54 15.23
C PRO A 220 9.40 -20.73 14.19
N PHE A 221 8.24 -20.12 14.41
CA PHE A 221 7.10 -20.21 13.50
C PHE A 221 7.32 -19.36 12.24
N LEU A 222 7.93 -18.18 12.38
CA LEU A 222 8.33 -17.34 11.25
C LEU A 222 9.36 -18.04 10.37
N GLU A 223 10.37 -18.66 10.98
CA GLU A 223 11.33 -19.45 10.19
C GLU A 223 10.67 -20.70 9.55
N SER A 224 9.69 -21.33 10.22
CA SER A 224 8.91 -22.45 9.67
C SER A 224 8.13 -22.05 8.42
N LEU A 225 7.53 -20.86 8.41
CA LEU A 225 6.87 -20.30 7.23
C LEU A 225 7.83 -20.12 6.05
N VAL A 226 8.99 -19.52 6.30
CA VAL A 226 10.03 -19.35 5.27
C VAL A 226 10.52 -20.72 4.76
N ARG A 227 10.74 -21.69 5.64
CA ARG A 227 11.14 -23.05 5.22
C ARG A 227 10.13 -23.71 4.31
N ARG A 228 8.83 -23.51 4.57
CA ARG A 228 7.72 -24.08 3.82
C ARG A 228 7.31 -23.28 2.58
N ASP A 229 8.02 -22.20 2.25
CA ASP A 229 7.66 -21.33 1.13
C ASP A 229 6.23 -20.73 1.27
N GLN A 230 5.84 -20.36 2.50
CA GLN A 230 4.52 -19.79 2.83
C GLN A 230 4.66 -18.38 3.41
N ASN A 231 3.98 -17.38 2.83
CA ASN A 231 4.02 -15.98 3.29
C ASN A 231 5.46 -15.48 3.53
N VAL A 232 6.37 -15.82 2.60
CA VAL A 232 7.82 -15.78 2.81
C VAL A 232 8.30 -14.37 3.09
N GLU A 233 7.89 -13.40 2.28
CA GLU A 233 8.25 -11.99 2.48
C GLU A 233 7.85 -11.49 3.88
N ASP A 234 6.57 -11.58 4.24
CA ASP A 234 6.09 -11.08 5.54
C ASP A 234 6.79 -11.78 6.72
N ALA A 235 6.94 -13.11 6.65
CA ALA A 235 7.58 -13.88 7.70
C ALA A 235 9.07 -13.51 7.86
N ALA A 236 9.80 -13.37 6.75
CA ALA A 236 11.20 -12.98 6.76
C ALA A 236 11.38 -11.54 7.25
N ARG A 237 10.53 -10.59 6.82
CA ARG A 237 10.57 -9.19 7.30
C ARG A 237 10.35 -9.11 8.80
N ILE A 238 9.31 -9.76 9.32
CA ILE A 238 9.02 -9.76 10.75
C ILE A 238 10.16 -10.44 11.51
N LEU A 239 10.67 -11.58 11.03
CA LEU A 239 11.83 -12.24 11.64
C LEU A 239 13.02 -11.29 11.79
N THR A 240 13.36 -10.52 10.75
CA THR A 240 14.45 -9.55 10.79
C THR A 240 14.17 -8.37 11.71
N GLN A 241 12.92 -7.91 11.81
CA GLN A 241 12.52 -6.84 12.75
C GLN A 241 12.61 -7.29 14.21
N LEU A 242 12.31 -8.56 14.51
CA LEU A 242 12.35 -9.11 15.86
C LEU A 242 13.77 -9.47 16.30
N ASP A 243 14.55 -10.10 15.42
CA ASP A 243 15.92 -10.53 15.71
C ASP A 243 16.76 -10.56 14.42
N SER A 244 17.39 -9.43 14.11
CA SER A 244 18.20 -9.26 12.90
C SER A 244 19.40 -10.22 12.84
N ALA A 245 20.05 -10.51 13.97
CA ALA A 245 21.19 -11.43 14.01
C ALA A 245 20.77 -12.87 13.70
N ARG A 246 19.65 -13.31 14.28
CA ARG A 246 19.07 -14.62 13.98
C ARG A 246 18.57 -14.69 12.54
N ALA A 247 17.91 -13.65 12.06
CA ALA A 247 17.44 -13.56 10.69
C ALA A 247 18.60 -13.65 9.69
N ALA A 248 19.70 -12.94 9.92
CA ALA A 248 20.90 -13.00 9.08
C ALA A 248 21.46 -14.43 9.03
N SER A 249 21.64 -15.08 10.18
CA SER A 249 22.11 -16.47 10.27
C SER A 249 21.21 -17.44 9.50
N PHE A 250 19.89 -17.27 9.60
CA PHE A 250 18.91 -18.15 8.97
C PHE A 250 18.73 -17.87 7.47
N LEU A 251 18.41 -16.63 7.09
CA LEU A 251 18.07 -16.24 5.71
C LEU A 251 19.27 -16.33 4.76
N LEU A 252 20.50 -16.18 5.28
CA LEU A 252 21.74 -16.28 4.49
C LEU A 252 22.32 -17.71 4.47
N SER A 253 21.70 -18.66 5.16
CA SER A 253 22.15 -20.06 5.16
C SER A 253 21.97 -20.72 3.78
N ASP A 254 22.77 -21.75 3.49
CA ASP A 254 22.64 -22.55 2.26
C ASP A 254 21.27 -23.25 2.14
N GLU A 255 20.60 -23.50 3.26
CA GLU A 255 19.23 -24.04 3.29
C GLU A 255 18.23 -23.08 2.64
N ILE A 256 18.37 -21.78 2.94
CA ILE A 256 17.41 -20.75 2.54
C ILE A 256 17.83 -20.06 1.25
N LEU A 257 19.12 -19.75 1.07
CA LEU A 257 19.66 -19.27 -0.20
C LEU A 257 19.81 -20.44 -1.18
N ASN A 258 18.71 -21.02 -1.66
CA ASN A 258 18.71 -22.14 -2.60
C ASN A 258 17.92 -21.79 -3.85
N ASP A 259 18.55 -21.91 -5.03
CA ASP A 259 18.00 -21.50 -6.32
C ASP A 259 16.85 -22.39 -6.85
N ASN A 260 16.53 -23.47 -6.13
CA ASN A 260 15.35 -24.32 -6.36
C ASN A 260 14.09 -23.81 -5.63
N ARG A 261 14.22 -22.86 -4.70
CA ARG A 261 13.07 -22.28 -3.99
C ARG A 261 12.27 -21.37 -4.91
N ARG A 262 10.94 -21.47 -4.82
CA ARG A 262 10.03 -20.67 -5.67
C ARG A 262 10.07 -19.19 -5.29
N TYR A 263 10.15 -18.89 -3.99
CA TYR A 263 10.08 -17.52 -3.46
C TYR A 263 11.44 -16.98 -3.00
N LEU A 264 12.56 -17.49 -3.55
CA LEU A 264 13.89 -16.96 -3.19
C LEU A 264 13.99 -15.45 -3.44
N HIS A 265 13.36 -14.94 -4.48
CA HIS A 265 13.33 -13.51 -4.80
C HIS A 265 12.76 -12.65 -3.67
N GLU A 266 11.75 -13.14 -2.92
CA GLU A 266 11.22 -12.45 -1.74
C GLU A 266 12.27 -12.38 -0.62
N ILE A 267 13.00 -13.47 -0.39
CA ILE A 267 14.09 -13.50 0.60
C ILE A 267 15.20 -12.53 0.21
N LEU A 268 15.61 -12.51 -1.07
CA LEU A 268 16.63 -11.57 -1.57
C LEU A 268 16.19 -10.11 -1.42
N ARG A 269 14.90 -9.82 -1.62
CA ARG A 269 14.34 -8.50 -1.37
C ARG A 269 14.43 -8.12 0.10
N VAL A 270 14.10 -9.04 1.02
CA VAL A 270 14.22 -8.80 2.47
C VAL A 270 15.68 -8.58 2.88
N ILE A 271 16.61 -9.39 2.36
CA ILE A 271 18.06 -9.21 2.57
C ILE A 271 18.48 -7.80 2.17
N ASN A 272 18.05 -7.32 0.99
CA ASN A 272 18.36 -5.98 0.52
C ASN A 272 17.69 -4.89 1.38
N GLN A 273 16.41 -5.05 1.71
CA GLN A 273 15.61 -4.06 2.45
C GLN A 273 16.11 -3.83 3.88
N PHE A 274 16.72 -4.83 4.50
CA PHE A 274 17.26 -4.77 5.85
C PHE A 274 18.80 -4.76 5.90
N ASP A 275 19.45 -4.53 4.76
CA ASP A 275 20.91 -4.45 4.64
C ASP A 275 21.63 -5.67 5.24
N LEU A 276 21.08 -6.88 5.07
CA LEU A 276 21.72 -8.11 5.51
C LEU A 276 22.90 -8.45 4.60
N GLU A 277 24.08 -8.64 5.18
CA GLU A 277 25.32 -8.80 4.43
C GLU A 277 25.40 -10.16 3.72
N ILE A 278 25.01 -10.21 2.44
CA ILE A 278 25.20 -11.35 1.56
C ILE A 278 26.56 -11.25 0.85
N GLY A 279 27.29 -12.38 0.74
CA GLY A 279 28.59 -12.39 0.06
C GLY A 279 28.48 -12.12 -1.45
N ARG A 280 29.34 -11.26 -1.98
CA ARG A 280 29.34 -10.87 -3.41
C ARG A 280 29.42 -12.04 -4.37
N ASP A 281 30.28 -13.03 -4.09
CA ASP A 281 30.44 -14.22 -4.93
C ASP A 281 29.14 -15.06 -4.96
N ARG A 282 28.40 -15.06 -3.85
CA ARG A 282 27.10 -15.72 -3.77
C ARG A 282 26.08 -15.02 -4.66
N VAL A 283 26.03 -13.68 -4.61
CA VAL A 283 25.17 -12.87 -5.49
C VAL A 283 25.51 -13.11 -6.96
N LYS A 284 26.80 -13.10 -7.34
CA LYS A 284 27.25 -13.39 -8.71
C LYS A 284 26.83 -14.78 -9.18
N SER A 285 26.95 -15.79 -8.32
CA SER A 285 26.51 -17.16 -8.62
C SER A 285 24.99 -17.24 -8.89
N LEU A 286 24.17 -16.51 -8.12
CA LEU A 286 22.73 -16.43 -8.35
C LEU A 286 22.42 -15.73 -9.68
N ILE A 287 23.08 -14.60 -9.99
CA ILE A 287 22.92 -13.90 -11.26
C ILE A 287 23.23 -14.82 -12.43
N GLN A 288 24.38 -15.49 -12.41
CA GLN A 288 24.79 -16.43 -13.46
C GLN A 288 23.76 -17.55 -13.64
N THR A 289 23.25 -18.08 -12.53
CA THR A 289 22.25 -19.16 -12.53
C THR A 289 20.94 -18.70 -13.16
N TYR A 290 20.39 -17.58 -12.71
CA TYR A 290 19.09 -17.11 -13.19
C TYR A 290 19.14 -16.52 -14.60
N ALA A 291 20.24 -15.87 -15.00
CA ALA A 291 20.43 -15.38 -16.37
C ALA A 291 20.41 -16.52 -17.41
N GLY A 292 20.76 -17.74 -17.02
CA GLY A 292 20.67 -18.93 -17.87
C GLY A 292 19.29 -19.60 -17.95
N ARG A 293 18.29 -19.10 -17.20
CA ARG A 293 16.94 -19.66 -17.15
C ARG A 293 15.97 -18.88 -18.05
N GLU A 294 14.78 -19.44 -18.25
CA GLU A 294 13.70 -18.72 -18.94
C GLU A 294 13.27 -17.49 -18.13
N MET A 295 13.23 -16.32 -18.77
CA MET A 295 12.85 -15.03 -18.18
C MET A 295 11.33 -14.95 -17.96
N LYS A 296 10.87 -15.73 -16.99
CA LYS A 296 9.49 -15.79 -16.49
C LYS A 296 9.50 -15.93 -14.98
N TYR A 297 8.37 -15.62 -14.36
CA TYR A 297 8.19 -15.85 -12.92
C TYR A 297 8.48 -17.32 -12.56
N PRO A 298 9.26 -17.59 -11.49
CA PRO A 298 9.87 -16.63 -10.55
C PRO A 298 11.29 -16.19 -10.91
N ASN A 299 11.90 -16.70 -11.99
CA ASN A 299 13.31 -16.49 -12.32
C ASN A 299 13.65 -15.03 -12.65
N ASN A 300 12.78 -14.33 -13.38
CA ASN A 300 13.02 -12.92 -13.72
C ASN A 300 13.06 -12.01 -12.48
N TYR A 301 12.16 -12.25 -11.51
CA TYR A 301 12.21 -11.59 -10.20
C TYR A 301 13.49 -11.94 -9.44
N ALA A 302 13.89 -13.21 -9.40
CA ALA A 302 15.09 -13.62 -8.68
C ALA A 302 16.38 -13.02 -9.29
N LEU A 303 16.46 -12.95 -10.63
CA LEU A 303 17.54 -12.25 -11.32
C LEU A 303 17.54 -10.76 -10.99
N GLY A 304 16.38 -10.10 -11.05
CA GLY A 304 16.23 -8.68 -10.71
C GLY A 304 16.69 -8.35 -9.29
N GLU A 305 16.23 -9.10 -8.29
CA GLU A 305 16.65 -8.87 -6.89
C GLU A 305 18.14 -9.21 -6.67
N SER A 306 18.68 -10.20 -7.38
CA SER A 306 20.13 -10.49 -7.35
C SER A 306 20.96 -9.35 -7.92
N LEU A 307 20.53 -8.74 -9.04
CA LEU A 307 21.17 -7.57 -9.64
C LEU A 307 21.09 -6.35 -8.70
N ALA A 308 19.96 -6.16 -8.03
CA ALA A 308 19.80 -5.09 -7.03
C ALA A 308 20.81 -5.26 -5.88
N LEU A 309 20.98 -6.48 -5.38
CA LEU A 309 21.96 -6.81 -4.33
C LEU A 309 23.41 -6.63 -4.81
N LEU A 310 23.73 -6.92 -6.07
CA LEU A 310 25.10 -6.75 -6.59
C LEU A 310 25.58 -5.30 -6.46
N GLY A 311 24.69 -4.35 -6.72
CA GLY A 311 24.98 -2.92 -6.61
C GLY A 311 25.38 -2.45 -5.21
N VAL A 312 24.91 -3.14 -4.16
CA VAL A 312 25.21 -2.80 -2.75
C VAL A 312 26.71 -2.94 -2.45
N HIS A 313 27.42 -3.80 -3.17
CA HIS A 313 28.86 -3.98 -3.01
C HIS A 313 29.70 -2.82 -3.56
N LYS A 314 29.14 -1.92 -4.38
CA LYS A 314 29.81 -0.71 -4.91
C LYS A 314 31.14 -0.98 -5.61
N MET A 315 31.23 -2.09 -6.34
CA MET A 315 32.42 -2.43 -7.14
C MET A 315 32.30 -1.87 -8.55
N ALA A 316 33.31 -1.14 -9.01
CA ALA A 316 33.31 -0.50 -10.34
C ALA A 316 33.12 -1.51 -11.49
N GLU A 317 33.67 -2.72 -11.35
CA GLU A 317 33.53 -3.80 -12.35
C GLU A 317 32.09 -4.35 -12.46
N ASP A 318 31.25 -4.19 -11.44
CA ASP A 318 29.85 -4.65 -11.47
C ASP A 318 28.93 -3.61 -12.13
N ALA A 319 29.33 -2.34 -12.17
CA ALA A 319 28.53 -1.27 -12.76
C ALA A 319 28.25 -1.52 -14.25
N ALA A 320 29.26 -1.99 -15.01
CA ALA A 320 29.09 -2.31 -16.43
C ALA A 320 28.05 -3.41 -16.66
N LEU A 321 28.03 -4.44 -15.81
CA LEU A 321 27.04 -5.51 -15.87
C LEU A 321 25.63 -4.99 -15.57
N LEU A 322 25.49 -4.14 -14.56
CA LEU A 322 24.20 -3.54 -14.21
C LEU A 322 23.71 -2.57 -15.30
N GLU A 323 24.60 -1.82 -15.94
CA GLU A 323 24.26 -0.99 -17.11
C GLU A 323 23.72 -1.82 -18.27
N GLU A 324 24.38 -2.95 -18.58
CA GLU A 324 23.91 -3.90 -19.59
C GLU A 324 22.51 -4.43 -19.25
N PHE A 325 22.33 -5.00 -18.05
CA PHE A 325 21.04 -5.55 -17.63
C PHE A 325 19.95 -4.50 -17.48
N SER A 326 20.28 -3.23 -17.24
CA SER A 326 19.27 -2.16 -17.22
C SER A 326 18.57 -1.99 -18.57
N ASN A 327 19.17 -2.44 -19.67
CA ASN A 327 18.59 -2.45 -21.02
C ASN A 327 17.89 -3.77 -21.38
N HIS A 328 17.76 -4.69 -20.43
CA HIS A 328 17.14 -5.99 -20.68
C HIS A 328 15.65 -5.84 -21.04
N PRO A 329 15.10 -6.64 -21.98
CA PRO A 329 13.70 -6.52 -22.41
C PRO A 329 12.67 -6.94 -21.36
N ASP A 330 13.06 -7.78 -20.40
CA ASP A 330 12.24 -8.11 -19.23
C ASP A 330 12.29 -6.96 -18.20
N ASP A 331 11.11 -6.53 -17.74
CA ASP A 331 10.92 -5.39 -16.87
C ASP A 331 11.53 -5.62 -15.47
N LYS A 332 11.38 -6.82 -14.90
CA LYS A 332 11.90 -7.14 -13.57
C LYS A 332 13.42 -7.20 -13.53
N VAL A 333 14.03 -7.67 -14.62
CA VAL A 333 15.49 -7.70 -14.76
C VAL A 333 16.05 -6.29 -14.91
N SER A 334 15.48 -5.48 -15.81
CA SER A 334 15.93 -4.11 -16.05
C SER A 334 15.70 -3.20 -14.85
N GLU A 335 14.57 -3.34 -14.17
CA GLU A 335 14.26 -2.66 -12.90
C GLU A 335 15.26 -3.05 -11.80
N GLY A 336 15.53 -4.33 -11.61
CA GLY A 336 16.48 -4.83 -10.61
C GLY A 336 17.90 -4.31 -10.84
N ALA A 337 18.35 -4.30 -12.10
CA ALA A 337 19.64 -3.72 -12.48
C ALA A 337 19.70 -2.20 -12.25
N ALA A 338 18.62 -1.47 -12.57
CA ALA A 338 18.54 -0.04 -12.30
C ALA A 338 18.58 0.26 -10.78
N ARG A 339 17.91 -0.55 -9.95
CA ARG A 339 18.03 -0.50 -8.48
C ARG A 339 19.47 -0.78 -8.02
N GLY A 340 20.15 -1.74 -8.64
CA GLY A 340 21.57 -2.01 -8.39
C GLY A 340 22.47 -0.82 -8.73
N LEU A 341 22.25 -0.13 -9.86
CA LEU A 341 23.03 1.06 -10.22
C LEU A 341 22.81 2.23 -9.26
N ILE A 342 21.57 2.44 -8.78
CA ILE A 342 21.29 3.41 -7.72
C ILE A 342 22.12 3.08 -6.48
N ALA A 343 22.14 1.80 -6.09
CA ALA A 343 22.90 1.35 -4.92
C ALA A 343 24.42 1.53 -5.09
N SER A 344 24.96 1.26 -6.29
CA SER A 344 26.39 1.40 -6.59
C SER A 344 26.86 2.85 -6.51
N HIS A 345 25.97 3.81 -6.79
CA HIS A 345 26.24 5.24 -6.68
C HIS A 345 25.99 5.82 -5.27
N GLY A 346 25.57 4.98 -4.31
CA GLY A 346 25.21 5.48 -2.97
C GLY A 346 23.92 6.30 -2.95
N LEU A 347 23.06 6.13 -3.95
CA LEU A 347 21.82 6.88 -4.11
C LEU A 347 20.61 6.14 -3.54
N GLN A 348 20.80 5.10 -2.72
CA GLN A 348 19.69 4.45 -2.02
C GLN A 348 18.83 5.50 -1.28
N ASN A 349 17.51 5.32 -1.27
CA ASN A 349 16.55 6.19 -0.58
C ASN A 349 16.56 7.66 -1.07
N PHE A 350 16.99 7.93 -2.31
CA PHE A 350 16.97 9.29 -2.84
C PHE A 350 15.55 9.85 -2.94
N GLU A 351 14.56 9.00 -3.20
CA GLU A 351 13.15 9.39 -3.24
C GLU A 351 12.70 9.96 -1.89
N GLU A 352 13.08 9.29 -0.79
CA GLU A 352 12.75 9.71 0.57
C GLU A 352 13.39 11.05 0.91
N ARG A 353 14.64 11.28 0.49
CA ARG A 353 15.30 12.59 0.64
C ARG A 353 14.58 13.69 -0.14
N ILE A 354 14.16 13.43 -1.38
CA ILE A 354 13.41 14.41 -2.18
C ILE A 354 12.09 14.75 -1.49
N TRP A 355 11.32 13.76 -1.04
CA TRP A 355 10.04 14.00 -0.39
C TRP A 355 10.18 14.75 0.92
N GLU A 356 11.19 14.44 1.73
CA GLU A 356 11.43 15.15 3.00
C GLU A 356 11.86 16.61 2.75
N LYS A 357 12.64 16.84 1.70
CA LYS A 357 13.06 18.18 1.26
C LYS A 357 11.90 19.01 0.71
N GLU A 358 11.03 18.42 -0.10
CA GLU A 358 9.80 19.07 -0.57
C GLU A 358 8.85 19.37 0.61
N LYS A 359 8.64 18.40 1.51
CA LYS A 359 7.74 18.56 2.66
C LYS A 359 8.20 19.68 3.60
N SER A 360 9.50 19.82 3.81
CA SER A 360 10.07 20.82 4.73
C SER A 360 10.28 22.19 4.10
N GLY A 361 10.61 22.26 2.82
CA GLY A 361 10.99 23.51 2.12
C GLY A 361 10.08 23.93 0.97
N GLY A 362 9.07 23.13 0.63
CA GLY A 362 8.20 23.32 -0.53
C GLY A 362 8.86 22.93 -1.86
N TRP A 363 8.10 23.03 -2.95
CA TRP A 363 8.56 22.71 -4.32
C TRP A 363 9.85 23.44 -4.75
N GLU A 364 10.00 24.70 -4.33
CA GLU A 364 11.15 25.55 -4.69
C GLU A 364 12.44 25.17 -3.93
N SER A 365 12.37 24.29 -2.92
CA SER A 365 13.56 23.76 -2.27
C SER A 365 14.29 22.73 -3.12
N LEU A 366 13.58 22.11 -4.07
CA LEU A 366 14.11 21.08 -4.97
C LEU A 366 14.94 21.73 -6.09
N ASN A 367 16.05 21.09 -6.46
CA ASN A 367 16.77 21.50 -7.67
C ASN A 367 16.01 21.07 -8.94
N LYS A 368 16.42 21.56 -10.11
CA LYS A 368 15.72 21.30 -11.37
C LYS A 368 15.58 19.82 -11.72
N ASP A 369 16.61 19.01 -11.45
CA ASP A 369 16.57 17.57 -11.75
C ASP A 369 15.62 16.84 -10.78
N GLN A 370 15.64 17.22 -9.50
CA GLN A 370 14.70 16.72 -8.49
C GLN A 370 13.25 17.10 -8.85
N GLN A 371 13.01 18.32 -9.33
CA GLN A 371 11.70 18.78 -9.79
C GLN A 371 11.23 17.99 -11.01
N MET A 372 12.09 17.76 -12.02
CA MET A 372 11.76 16.95 -13.19
C MET A 372 11.44 15.51 -12.80
N TYR A 373 12.26 14.89 -11.95
CA TYR A 373 12.01 13.56 -11.40
C TYR A 373 10.62 13.49 -10.75
N LEU A 374 10.34 14.39 -9.80
CA LEU A 374 9.11 14.36 -9.02
C LEU A 374 7.88 14.68 -9.88
N ALA A 375 7.99 15.58 -10.85
CA ALA A 375 6.90 15.92 -11.76
C ALA A 375 6.50 14.74 -12.66
N VAL A 376 7.47 13.99 -13.19
CA VAL A 376 7.20 12.80 -14.01
C VAL A 376 6.68 11.65 -13.15
N PHE A 377 7.24 11.46 -11.95
CA PHE A 377 6.73 10.50 -10.98
C PHE A 377 5.23 10.73 -10.69
N TRP A 378 4.85 11.96 -10.37
CA TRP A 378 3.45 12.28 -10.09
C TRP A 378 2.54 12.20 -11.31
N LEU A 379 3.05 12.56 -12.50
CA LEU A 379 2.31 12.34 -13.74
C LEU A 379 1.96 10.86 -13.90
N ASP A 380 2.95 9.98 -13.77
CA ASP A 380 2.73 8.55 -13.93
C ASP A 380 1.81 7.98 -12.83
N ALA A 381 2.04 8.35 -11.57
CA ALA A 381 1.24 7.89 -10.45
C ALA A 381 -0.24 8.27 -10.58
N GLU A 382 -0.54 9.52 -10.95
CA GLU A 382 -1.90 10.01 -11.10
C GLU A 382 -2.60 9.42 -12.33
N VAL A 383 -1.89 9.28 -13.45
CA VAL A 383 -2.43 8.65 -14.66
C VAL A 383 -2.75 7.18 -14.42
N ASN A 384 -1.88 6.43 -13.74
CA ASN A 384 -2.18 5.03 -13.41
C ASN A 384 -3.32 4.88 -12.38
N ASN A 385 -3.58 5.90 -11.56
CA ASN A 385 -4.66 5.87 -10.58
C ASN A 385 -6.03 6.26 -11.17
N GLY A 386 -6.08 7.25 -12.08
CA GLY A 386 -7.36 7.73 -12.62
C GLY A 386 -7.31 8.39 -14.02
N GLY A 387 -6.26 8.13 -14.79
CA GLY A 387 -6.03 8.70 -16.11
C GLY A 387 -5.53 10.14 -16.09
N HIS A 388 -5.26 10.70 -17.27
CA HIS A 388 -4.74 12.07 -17.37
C HIS A 388 -5.71 13.12 -16.81
N SER A 389 -7.02 12.85 -16.87
CA SER A 389 -7.99 13.75 -16.25
C SER A 389 -7.81 13.86 -14.73
N GLN A 390 -7.40 12.78 -14.04
CA GLN A 390 -7.06 12.85 -12.62
C GLN A 390 -5.78 13.64 -12.36
N TYR A 391 -4.76 13.46 -13.18
CA TYR A 391 -3.53 14.25 -13.09
C TYR A 391 -3.82 15.76 -13.16
N PHE A 392 -4.63 16.20 -14.12
CA PHE A 392 -5.02 17.61 -14.23
C PHE A 392 -6.06 18.04 -13.18
N PHE A 393 -6.88 17.15 -12.65
CA PHE A 393 -7.77 17.48 -11.54
C PHE A 393 -6.99 17.71 -10.22
N ASN A 394 -5.90 16.99 -10.00
CA ASN A 394 -5.11 17.06 -8.78
C ASN A 394 -4.07 18.19 -8.81
N SER A 395 -3.45 18.45 -7.65
CA SER A 395 -2.44 19.50 -7.49
C SER A 395 -1.21 19.27 -8.37
N ALA A 396 -0.83 18.00 -8.60
CA ALA A 396 0.28 17.62 -9.48
C ALA A 396 0.19 18.24 -10.88
N GLY A 397 -1.03 18.44 -11.40
CA GLY A 397 -1.29 19.06 -12.69
C GLY A 397 -0.77 20.50 -12.84
N SER A 398 -0.49 21.23 -11.74
CA SER A 398 0.11 22.57 -11.84
C SER A 398 1.55 22.53 -12.38
N ASN A 399 2.21 21.37 -12.30
CA ASN A 399 3.61 21.17 -12.70
C ASN A 399 3.74 20.49 -14.07
N TRP A 400 2.69 20.51 -14.89
CA TRP A 400 2.66 19.83 -16.20
C TRP A 400 3.82 20.22 -17.13
N ALA A 401 4.26 21.47 -17.10
CA ALA A 401 5.37 21.94 -17.94
C ALA A 401 6.70 21.30 -17.50
N VAL A 402 6.90 21.15 -16.18
CA VAL A 402 8.07 20.46 -15.63
C VAL A 402 8.00 18.96 -15.90
N ALA A 403 6.81 18.36 -15.85
CA ALA A 403 6.62 16.96 -16.24
C ALA A 403 6.94 16.74 -17.73
N GLN A 404 6.54 17.66 -18.62
CA GLN A 404 6.87 17.61 -20.04
C GLN A 404 8.38 17.69 -20.28
N ASP A 405 9.06 18.64 -19.63
CA ASP A 405 10.51 18.78 -19.71
C ASP A 405 11.23 17.55 -19.14
N GLY A 406 10.72 17.00 -18.02
CA GLY A 406 11.24 15.79 -17.40
C GLY A 406 11.10 14.56 -18.29
N LEU A 407 9.92 14.34 -18.91
CA LEU A 407 9.72 13.25 -19.87
C LEU A 407 10.74 13.32 -21.01
N LYS A 408 10.98 14.53 -21.54
CA LYS A 408 11.99 14.76 -22.57
C LYS A 408 13.42 14.48 -22.08
N ALA A 409 13.77 14.99 -20.89
CA ALA A 409 15.11 14.83 -20.31
C ALA A 409 15.42 13.36 -19.96
N MET A 410 14.42 12.59 -19.55
CA MET A 410 14.53 11.17 -19.22
C MET A 410 14.50 10.25 -20.45
N GLY A 411 14.30 10.81 -21.65
CA GLY A 411 14.30 10.07 -22.91
C GLY A 411 13.00 9.33 -23.23
N PHE A 412 11.87 9.71 -22.62
CA PHE A 412 10.56 9.21 -23.05
C PHE A 412 10.22 9.74 -24.45
N THR A 413 9.72 8.85 -25.29
CA THR A 413 9.30 9.14 -26.66
C THR A 413 7.81 8.91 -26.85
N GLU A 414 7.30 7.75 -26.44
CA GLU A 414 5.90 7.39 -26.60
C GLU A 414 5.03 8.15 -25.60
N ARG A 415 5.35 8.07 -24.30
CA ARG A 415 4.61 8.80 -23.25
C ARG A 415 4.69 10.31 -23.42
N LEU A 416 5.82 10.85 -23.89
CA LEU A 416 5.94 12.27 -24.21
C LEU A 416 5.01 12.68 -25.37
N ALA A 417 4.95 11.89 -26.44
CA ALA A 417 4.04 12.17 -27.56
C ALA A 417 2.56 12.10 -27.14
N ILE A 418 2.21 11.13 -26.29
CA ILE A 418 0.88 11.01 -25.70
C ILE A 418 0.57 12.26 -24.86
N PHE A 419 1.45 12.62 -23.93
CA PHE A 419 1.26 13.75 -23.04
C PHE A 419 1.13 15.07 -23.81
N ASN A 420 1.93 15.28 -24.85
CA ASN A 420 1.81 16.44 -25.75
C ASN A 420 0.44 16.51 -26.44
N GLY A 421 -0.12 15.36 -26.83
CA GLY A 421 -1.47 15.28 -27.39
C GLY A 421 -2.57 15.55 -26.36
N VAL A 422 -2.35 15.18 -25.09
CA VAL A 422 -3.27 15.55 -24.00
C VAL A 422 -3.22 17.06 -23.75
N LEU A 423 -2.03 17.65 -23.73
CA LEU A 423 -1.86 19.10 -23.54
C LEU A 423 -2.49 19.95 -24.67
N SER A 424 -2.75 19.39 -25.85
CA SER A 424 -3.47 20.11 -26.92
C SER A 424 -4.98 20.15 -26.72
N LEU A 425 -5.55 19.30 -25.86
CA LEU A 425 -6.98 19.35 -25.51
C LEU A 425 -7.36 20.66 -24.80
N PHE A 426 -6.41 21.29 -24.12
CA PHE A 426 -6.58 22.57 -23.42
C PHE A 426 -6.37 23.80 -24.32
N GLY A 427 -6.17 23.60 -25.63
CA GLY A 427 -5.92 24.69 -26.58
C GLY A 427 -4.55 25.35 -26.44
N GLU A 428 -4.45 26.59 -26.93
CA GLU A 428 -3.21 27.38 -26.95
C GLU A 428 -2.77 27.83 -25.55
N GLU A 429 -3.72 28.07 -24.65
CA GLU A 429 -3.45 28.55 -23.29
C GLU A 429 -2.77 27.50 -22.41
N LYS A 430 -2.88 26.21 -22.79
CA LYS A 430 -2.44 25.05 -22.00
C LYS A 430 -3.15 24.99 -20.62
N PRO A 431 -2.95 23.92 -19.82
CA PRO A 431 -3.57 23.85 -18.50
C PRO A 431 -3.09 24.98 -17.58
N PHE A 432 -4.01 25.64 -16.89
CA PHE A 432 -3.67 26.68 -15.92
C PHE A 432 -3.05 26.09 -14.65
N ARG A 433 -2.18 26.87 -13.99
CA ARG A 433 -1.55 26.46 -12.72
C ARG A 433 -2.52 26.50 -11.55
N ASN A 434 -3.40 27.50 -11.52
CA ASN A 434 -4.47 27.58 -10.53
C ASN A 434 -5.39 26.38 -10.69
N ARG A 435 -5.71 25.71 -9.58
CA ARG A 435 -6.46 24.46 -9.61
C ARG A 435 -7.92 24.67 -10.01
N ASP A 436 -8.56 25.71 -9.49
CA ASP A 436 -9.98 25.99 -9.75
C ASP A 436 -10.17 26.40 -11.22
N GLU A 437 -9.31 27.28 -11.73
CA GLU A 437 -9.33 27.66 -13.16
C GLU A 437 -9.08 26.45 -14.08
N ARG A 438 -8.19 25.54 -13.67
CA ARG A 438 -7.91 24.31 -14.42
C ARG A 438 -9.06 23.30 -14.34
N HIS A 439 -9.82 23.27 -13.23
CA HIS A 439 -11.05 22.47 -13.12
C HIS A 439 -12.09 22.95 -14.12
N GLU A 440 -12.27 24.26 -14.27
CA GLU A 440 -13.16 24.84 -15.29
C GLU A 440 -12.69 24.50 -16.71
N GLN A 441 -11.39 24.60 -16.98
CA GLN A 441 -10.84 24.16 -18.28
C GLN A 441 -11.13 22.67 -18.53
N LEU A 442 -10.93 21.82 -17.52
CA LEU A 442 -11.15 20.38 -17.62
C LEU A 442 -12.65 20.04 -17.85
N ALA A 443 -13.55 20.72 -17.14
CA ALA A 443 -15.00 20.60 -17.32
C ALA A 443 -15.40 20.99 -18.76
N SER A 444 -14.84 22.07 -19.29
CA SER A 444 -15.05 22.51 -20.68
C SER A 444 -14.56 21.48 -21.71
N VAL A 445 -13.40 20.84 -21.50
CA VAL A 445 -12.92 19.75 -22.36
C VAL A 445 -13.93 18.60 -22.42
N TYR A 446 -14.43 18.15 -21.26
CA TYR A 446 -15.40 17.07 -21.19
C TYR A 446 -16.78 17.45 -21.74
N ALA A 447 -17.21 18.70 -21.57
CA ALA A 447 -18.45 19.21 -22.16
C ALA A 447 -18.42 19.16 -23.70
N ASN A 448 -17.25 19.40 -24.29
CA ASN A 448 -17.05 19.32 -25.74
C ASN A 448 -16.90 17.88 -26.24
N ASN A 449 -16.22 17.01 -25.49
CA ASN A 449 -16.05 15.60 -25.82
C ASN A 449 -15.86 14.78 -24.55
N GLU A 450 -16.84 13.96 -24.20
CA GLU A 450 -16.81 13.16 -22.98
C GLU A 450 -15.71 12.09 -22.94
N GLU A 451 -15.18 11.70 -24.09
CA GLU A 451 -14.13 10.68 -24.25
C GLU A 451 -12.78 11.28 -24.65
N ALA A 452 -12.58 12.59 -24.43
CA ALA A 452 -11.40 13.32 -24.90
C ALA A 452 -10.06 12.69 -24.46
N PHE A 453 -10.02 12.10 -23.26
CA PHE A 453 -8.82 11.53 -22.67
C PHE A 453 -8.66 10.01 -22.93
N ASP A 454 -9.75 9.29 -23.20
CA ASP A 454 -9.81 7.81 -23.20
C ASP A 454 -8.78 7.18 -24.14
N LYS A 455 -8.61 7.76 -25.33
CA LYS A 455 -7.61 7.30 -26.31
C LYS A 455 -6.17 7.52 -25.83
N PHE A 456 -5.90 8.62 -25.12
CA PHE A 456 -4.56 8.91 -24.59
C PHE A 456 -4.25 8.02 -23.40
N ASP A 457 -5.20 7.87 -22.48
CA ASP A 457 -5.09 6.96 -21.33
C ASP A 457 -4.81 5.53 -21.81
N SER A 458 -5.61 5.02 -22.74
CA SER A 458 -5.42 3.68 -23.31
C SER A 458 -4.03 3.47 -23.93
N LYS A 459 -3.52 4.49 -24.64
CA LYS A 459 -2.16 4.44 -25.21
C LYS A 459 -1.09 4.51 -24.12
N TYR A 460 -1.29 5.32 -23.10
CA TYR A 460 -0.35 5.47 -22.01
C TYR A 460 -0.19 4.16 -21.23
N TYR A 461 -1.30 3.46 -20.96
CA TYR A 461 -1.27 2.14 -20.31
C TYR A 461 -0.63 1.05 -21.17
N ALA A 462 -0.75 1.16 -22.49
CA ALA A 462 -0.16 0.21 -23.44
C ALA A 462 1.32 0.49 -23.75
N ALA A 463 1.85 1.67 -23.35
CA ALA A 463 3.21 2.07 -23.68
C ALA A 463 4.23 1.19 -22.96
N ILE A 464 5.18 0.65 -23.74
CA ILE A 464 6.17 -0.34 -23.27
C ILE A 464 7.35 0.30 -22.53
N GLU A 465 7.49 1.63 -22.56
CA GLU A 465 8.58 2.31 -21.86
C GLU A 465 8.48 2.05 -20.35
N SER A 466 9.57 1.59 -19.72
CA SER A 466 9.59 1.40 -18.28
C SER A 466 9.87 2.72 -17.57
N VAL A 467 8.85 3.28 -16.93
CA VAL A 467 8.93 4.53 -16.16
C VAL A 467 9.98 4.38 -15.05
N GLU A 468 9.85 3.31 -14.29
CA GLU A 468 10.73 2.84 -13.22
C GLU A 468 12.23 2.86 -13.61
N VAL A 469 12.57 2.40 -14.82
CA VAL A 469 13.95 2.35 -15.34
C VAL A 469 14.42 3.71 -15.84
N LEU A 470 13.60 4.42 -16.62
CA LEU A 470 13.99 5.71 -17.19
C LEU A 470 14.19 6.78 -16.10
N LEU A 471 13.35 6.81 -15.08
CA LEU A 471 13.51 7.69 -13.92
C LEU A 471 14.83 7.41 -13.19
N ARG A 472 15.16 6.14 -12.94
CA ARG A 472 16.42 5.78 -12.27
C ARG A 472 17.65 6.11 -13.10
N ARG A 473 17.60 5.89 -14.42
CA ARG A 473 18.70 6.29 -15.32
C ARG A 473 18.95 7.78 -15.26
N PHE A 474 17.89 8.58 -15.26
CA PHE A 474 18.02 10.02 -15.11
C PHE A 474 18.67 10.40 -13.77
N VAL A 475 18.29 9.74 -12.68
CA VAL A 475 18.91 9.94 -11.36
C VAL A 475 20.39 9.57 -11.37
N ILE A 476 20.77 8.44 -12.00
CA ILE A 476 22.17 8.01 -12.12
C ILE A 476 22.99 8.98 -12.96
N GLN A 477 22.46 9.42 -14.11
CA GLN A 477 23.13 10.37 -15.01
C GLN A 477 23.34 11.74 -14.35
N ASN A 478 22.49 12.10 -13.39
CA ASN A 478 22.54 13.37 -12.66
C ASN A 478 22.84 13.14 -11.18
N ALA A 479 23.63 12.09 -10.83
CA ALA A 479 23.82 11.62 -9.46
C ALA A 479 24.10 12.74 -8.45
N GLU A 480 24.95 13.72 -8.80
CA GLU A 480 25.29 14.86 -7.95
C GLU A 480 24.06 15.66 -7.47
N SER A 481 23.04 15.78 -8.31
CA SER A 481 21.76 16.45 -8.00
C SER A 481 20.88 15.65 -7.03
N PHE A 482 21.19 14.39 -6.75
CA PHE A 482 20.39 13.47 -5.94
C PHE A 482 21.10 12.97 -4.66
N VAL A 483 22.33 13.42 -4.43
CA VAL A 483 23.08 13.14 -3.18
C VAL A 483 22.53 13.97 -2.00
N GLN A 484 22.06 15.20 -2.25
CA GLN A 484 21.69 16.19 -1.21
C GLN A 484 20.19 16.33 -0.94
#